data_AF-A0A2S6IDS6-F1
#
_entry.id   AF-A0A2S6IDS6-F1
#
_cell.length_a   1.000
_cell.length_b   1.000
_cell.length_c   1.000
_cell.angle_alpha   90.00
_cell.angle_beta   90.00
_cell.angle_gamma   90.00
#
_symmetry.space_group_name_H-M   'P 1'
#
loop_
_entity.id
_entity.type
_entity.pdbx_description
1 polymer ?
#
loop_
_entity_poly.entity_id
_entity_poly.type
_entity_poly.pdbx_seq_one_letter_code
_entity_poly.pdbx_strand_id
1 'polypeptide(L)' 'AVTGLVGFQLSDQMMIGFAYDRETTELGNAVFNDGSYELFMRFELFNSYDRIITPRFF' A
#
# COMPACT_ATOMS: atom_id res chain seq x y z
N ALA A 1 -12.65 16.73 -1.84
CA ALA A 1 -12.13 15.37 -2.00
C ALA A 1 -12.00 14.73 -0.63
N VAL A 2 -12.53 13.53 -0.44
CA VAL A 2 -12.32 12.70 0.74
C VAL A 2 -11.29 11.66 0.35
N THR A 3 -10.12 11.74 0.97
CA THR A 3 -9.04 10.77 0.77
C THR A 3 -8.81 10.00 2.05
N GLY A 4 -8.78 8.68 1.94
CA GLY A 4 -8.53 7.78 3.05
C GLY A 4 -7.63 6.66 2.60
N LEU A 5 -6.55 6.43 3.33
CA LEU A 5 -5.63 5.33 3.07
C LEU A 5 -5.45 4.54 4.36
N VAL A 6 -5.67 3.24 4.28
CA VAL A 6 -5.45 2.30 5.38
C VAL A 6 -4.48 1.21 4.92
N GLY A 7 -3.42 1.01 5.68
CA GLY A 7 -2.41 -0.02 5.44
C GLY A 7 -2.28 -0.90 6.67
N PHE A 8 -2.30 -2.22 6.46
CA PHE A 8 -2.05 -3.21 7.48
C PHE A 8 -0.84 -4.06 7.07
N GLN A 9 0.15 -4.10 7.97
CA GLN A 9 1.25 -5.04 7.86
C GLN A 9 0.83 -6.32 8.58
N LEU A 10 0.54 -7.38 7.82
CA LEU A 10 0.17 -8.68 8.38
C LEU A 10 1.39 -9.44 8.91
N SER A 11 2.55 -9.23 8.28
CA SER A 11 3.84 -9.78 8.71
C SER A 11 4.98 -8.99 8.07
N ASP A 12 6.24 -9.24 8.48
CA ASP A 12 7.42 -8.63 7.84
C ASP A 12 7.46 -8.86 6.32
N GLN A 13 6.85 -9.95 5.85
CA GLN A 13 6.84 -10.34 4.44
C GLN A 13 5.55 -9.96 3.71
N MET A 14 4.52 -9.50 4.41
CA MET A 14 3.19 -9.30 3.83
C MET A 14 2.55 -8.02 4.31
N MET A 15 2.31 -7.13 3.35
CA MET A 15 1.61 -5.86 3.57
C MET A 15 0.42 -5.78 2.62
N ILE A 16 -0.73 -5.39 3.17
CA ILE A 16 -1.93 -5.08 2.41
C ILE A 16 -2.32 -3.64 2.70
N GLY A 17 -2.82 -2.95 1.69
CA GLY A 17 -3.41 -1.65 1.91
C GLY A 17 -4.50 -1.34 0.92
N PHE A 18 -5.33 -0.41 1.33
CA PHE A 18 -6.50 0.04 0.62
C PHE A 18 -6.54 1.56 0.67
N ALA A 19 -6.70 2.18 -0.48
CA ALA A 19 -6.87 3.61 -0.61
C ALA A 19 -8.23 3.90 -1.26
N TYR A 20 -8.83 4.98 -0.78
CA TYR A 20 -10.10 5.51 -1.24
C TYR A 20 -9.92 6.99 -1.52
N ASP A 21 -10.12 7.39 -2.76
CA ASP A 21 -10.18 8.79 -3.17
C ASP A 21 -11.58 9.07 -3.71
N ARG A 22 -12.31 10.00 -3.08
CA ARG A 22 -13.61 10.47 -3.55
C ARG A 22 -13.59 11.96 -3.79
N GLU A 23 -13.68 12.36 -5.04
CA GLU A 23 -13.71 13.76 -5.43
C GLU A 23 -15.12 14.37 -5.25
N THR A 24 -15.38 15.01 -4.12
CA THR A 24 -16.64 15.73 -3.83
C THR A 24 -16.64 17.16 -4.41
N THR A 25 -16.45 17.33 -5.72
CA THR A 25 -16.48 18.65 -6.38
C THR A 25 -17.84 18.87 -7.09
N GLU A 26 -18.61 19.86 -6.63
CA GLU A 26 -19.94 20.25 -7.15
C GLU A 26 -19.87 21.13 -8.41
N LEU A 27 -19.06 20.80 -9.41
CA LEU A 27 -19.03 21.51 -10.70
C LEU A 27 -19.46 20.60 -11.85
N GLY A 28 -20.77 20.36 -11.97
CA GLY A 28 -21.49 20.00 -13.21
C GLY A 28 -21.07 18.77 -14.04
N ASN A 29 -19.94 18.12 -13.72
CA ASN A 29 -19.29 17.07 -14.49
C ASN A 29 -18.88 15.86 -13.60
N ALA A 30 -19.18 15.92 -12.30
CA ALA A 30 -18.86 14.87 -11.33
C ALA A 30 -19.76 13.61 -11.41
N VAL A 31 -20.58 13.48 -12.47
CA VAL A 31 -21.29 12.22 -12.78
C VAL A 31 -20.31 11.13 -13.25
N PHE A 32 -19.10 11.52 -13.64
CA PHE A 32 -18.11 10.60 -14.22
C PHE A 32 -16.96 10.22 -13.28
N ASN A 33 -16.86 10.83 -12.09
CA ASN A 33 -15.81 10.54 -11.12
C ASN A 33 -16.42 10.16 -9.76
N ASP A 34 -16.96 8.95 -9.68
CA ASP A 34 -17.64 8.39 -8.47
C ASP A 34 -16.66 8.04 -7.33
N GLY A 35 -15.37 8.35 -7.51
CA GLY A 35 -14.28 7.97 -6.63
C GLY A 35 -13.61 6.67 -7.08
N SER A 36 -12.31 6.58 -6.86
CA SER A 36 -11.50 5.40 -7.14
C SER A 36 -11.22 4.62 -5.86
N TYR A 37 -11.27 3.29 -5.99
CA TYR A 37 -10.84 2.36 -4.95
C TYR A 37 -9.55 1.70 -5.43
N GLU A 38 -8.48 1.84 -4.65
CA GLU A 38 -7.20 1.22 -4.96
C GLU A 38 -6.86 0.19 -3.89
N LEU A 39 -6.68 -1.07 -4.30
CA LEU A 39 -6.19 -2.14 -3.44
C LEU A 39 -4.75 -2.46 -3.84
N PHE A 40 -3.84 -2.45 -2.86
CA PHE A 40 -2.46 -2.86 -3.08
C PHE A 40 -2.05 -3.98 -2.12
N MET A 41 -1.32 -4.96 -2.62
CA MET A 41 -0.77 -6.06 -1.85
C MET A 41 0.70 -6.22 -2.19
N ARG A 42 1.56 -6.22 -1.17
CA ARG A 42 3.00 -6.42 -1.29
C ARG A 42 3.37 -7.71 -0.56
N PHE A 43 3.97 -8.64 -1.29
CA PHE A 43 4.45 -9.91 -0.76
C PHE A 43 5.95 -10.03 -1.04
N GLU A 44 6.69 -10.47 -0.04
CA GLU A 44 8.12 -10.75 -0.13
C GLU A 44 8.31 -12.28 -0.12
N LEU A 45 8.31 -12.90 -1.31
CA LEU A 45 8.38 -14.36 -1.47
C LEU A 45 9.75 -14.95 -1.10
N PHE A 46 10.81 -14.14 -1.13
CA PHE A 46 12.17 -14.55 -0.81
C PHE A 46 12.69 -13.67 0.32
N ASN A 47 12.32 -13.98 1.57
CA ASN A 47 13.21 -13.64 2.69
C ASN A 47 14.42 -14.55 2.56
N SER A 48 15.32 -14.21 1.64
CA SER A 48 16.71 -14.57 1.85
C SER A 48 17.11 -13.78 3.08
N TYR A 49 16.92 -14.39 4.25
CA TYR A 49 17.78 -14.21 5.40
C TYR A 49 19.15 -14.71 4.94
N ASP A 50 19.74 -13.98 3.99
CA ASP A 50 21.12 -14.13 3.57
C ASP A 50 21.85 -13.68 4.81
N ARG A 51 22.12 -14.68 5.64
CA ARG A 51 22.81 -14.60 6.90
C ARG A 51 24.01 -13.74 6.57
N ILE A 52 23.97 -12.46 6.95
CA ILE A 52 25.13 -11.58 6.83
C ILE A 52 26.10 -12.14 7.85
N ILE A 53 26.83 -13.18 7.44
CA ILE A 53 28.06 -13.59 8.04
C ILE A 53 29.03 -12.55 7.47
N THR A 54 29.06 -11.37 8.09
CA THR A 54 30.29 -10.59 8.09
C THR A 54 31.09 -11.11 9.27
N PRO A 55 31.91 -12.19 9.10
CA PRO A 55 32.82 -12.57 10.15
C PRO A 55 33.84 -11.43 10.24
N ARG A 56 33.73 -10.62 11.29
CA ARG A 56 34.73 -9.62 11.59
C ARG A 56 35.97 -10.35 12.09
N PHE A 57 36.95 -10.51 11.19
CA PHE A 57 38.31 -10.82 11.59
C PHE A 57 38.94 -9.52 12.11
N PHE A 58 39.28 -9.51 13.40
CA PHE A 58 40.27 -8.60 13.97
C PHE A 58 41.62 -9.31 14.02
#